data_AF-A0A2D7NB76-F1
#
_entry.id   AF-A0A2D7NB76-F1
#
_cell.length_a   1.000
_cell.length_b   1.000
_cell.length_c   1.000
_cell.angle_alpha   90.00
_cell.angle_beta   90.00
_cell.angle_gamma   90.00
#
_symmetry.space_group_name_H-M   'P 1'
#
loop_
_entity.id
_entity.type
_entity.pdbx_description
1 polymer ?
#
loop_
_entity_poly.entity_id
_entity_poly.type
_entity_poly.pdbx_seq_one_letter_code
_entity_poly.pdbx_strand_id
1 'polypeptide(L)' 'MKFKVDEWVYYCAFPDLPALSNERSVSVVLNVLENDPIYDYEIYIDGLGKIKKVKEQQLFSMPQPT' A
#
# COMPACT_ATOMS: atom_id res chain seq x y z
N MET A 1 1.90 -8.83 9.31
CA MET A 1 0.75 -8.31 8.56
C MET A 1 0.04 -7.25 9.36
N LYS A 2 0.30 -6.00 9.00
CA LYS A 2 -0.13 -4.79 9.68
C LYS A 2 -1.49 -4.26 9.23
N PHE A 3 -1.88 -4.50 7.97
CA PHE A 3 -3.08 -3.93 7.35
C PHE A 3 -4.11 -5.02 7.04
N LYS A 4 -5.40 -4.64 6.99
CA LYS A 4 -6.52 -5.55 6.69
C LYS A 4 -7.10 -5.27 5.31
N VAL A 5 -7.82 -6.26 4.77
CA VAL A 5 -8.65 -6.07 3.56
C VAL A 5 -9.66 -4.95 3.80
N ASP A 6 -9.95 -4.17 2.76
CA ASP A 6 -10.79 -2.95 2.77
C ASP A 6 -10.22 -1.78 3.60
N GLU A 7 -8.97 -1.87 4.07
CA GLU A 7 -8.29 -0.78 4.75
C GLU A 7 -7.67 0.20 3.75
N TRP A 8 -7.96 1.49 3.92
CA TRP A 8 -7.35 2.57 3.16
C TRP A 8 -5.95 2.91 3.70
N VAL A 9 -4.97 2.91 2.81
CA VAL A 9 -3.55 3.05 3.11
C VAL A 9 -2.88 3.98 2.10
N TYR A 10 -1.76 4.58 2.49
CA TYR A 10 -0.88 5.28 1.55
C TYR A 10 0.12 4.31 0.95
N TYR A 11 0.21 4.27 -0.37
CA TYR A 11 1.23 3.53 -1.13
C TYR A 11 2.36 4.46 -1.55
N CYS A 12 3.61 4.05 -1.30
CA CYS A 12 4.81 4.68 -1.84
C CYS A 12 5.65 3.65 -2.61
N ALA A 13 5.93 3.91 -3.88
CA ALA A 13 6.71 2.99 -4.71
C ALA A 13 8.18 2.90 -4.27
N PHE A 14 8.76 4.02 -3.84
CA PHE A 14 10.17 4.14 -3.48
C PHE A 14 10.33 4.79 -2.09
N PRO A 15 9.98 4.06 -1.01
CA PRO A 15 10.04 4.62 0.35
C PRO A 15 11.48 4.99 0.77
N ASP A 16 12.48 4.31 0.24
CA ASP A 16 13.89 4.52 0.55
C ASP A 16 14.54 5.70 -0.19
N LEU A 17 13.85 6.29 -1.17
CA LEU A 17 14.35 7.42 -1.94
C LEU A 17 13.76 8.72 -1.39
N PRO A 18 14.53 9.59 -0.72
CA PRO A 18 14.02 10.81 -0.09
C PRO A 18 13.32 11.76 -1.06
N ALA A 19 13.74 11.77 -2.33
CA ALA A 19 13.14 12.60 -3.37
C ALA A 19 11.72 12.13 -3.77
N LEU A 20 11.40 10.85 -3.57
CA LEU A 20 10.15 10.21 -4.02
C LEU A 20 9.31 9.69 -2.83
N SER A 21 9.82 9.77 -1.60
CA SER A 21 9.12 9.27 -0.40
C SER A 21 7.86 10.07 -0.04
N ASN A 22 7.76 11.30 -0.57
CA ASN A 22 6.57 12.15 -0.48
C ASN A 22 5.53 11.85 -1.56
N GLU A 23 5.88 11.11 -2.62
CA GLU A 23 4.92 10.66 -3.64
C GLU A 23 4.15 9.47 -3.09
N ARG A 24 3.08 9.79 -2.35
CA ARG A 24 2.16 8.81 -1.78
C ARG A 24 0.86 8.85 -2.55
N SER A 25 0.42 7.69 -3.00
CA SER A 25 -0.91 7.50 -3.59
C SER A 25 -1.85 6.93 -2.54
N VAL A 26 -3.11 7.37 -2.56
CA VAL A 26 -4.17 6.74 -1.76
C VAL A 26 -4.45 5.37 -2.39
N SER A 27 -4.55 4.35 -1.57
CA SER A 27 -4.79 2.98 -2.02
C SER A 27 -5.68 2.23 -1.03
N VAL A 28 -6.34 1.18 -1.49
CA VAL A 28 -7.09 0.25 -0.63
C VAL A 28 -6.50 -1.16 -0.74
N VAL A 29 -6.40 -1.85 0.38
CA VAL A 29 -5.95 -3.24 0.42
C VAL A 29 -7.08 -4.15 -0.07
N LEU A 30 -6.83 -4.84 -1.18
CA LEU A 30 -7.76 -5.80 -1.77
C LEU A 30 -7.56 -7.21 -1.23
N ASN A 31 -6.30 -7.59 -0.99
CA ASN A 31 -5.96 -8.93 -0.52
C ASN A 31 -4.67 -8.93 0.31
N VAL A 32 -4.59 -9.91 1.21
CA VAL A 32 -3.44 -10.18 2.06
C VAL A 32 -2.81 -11.49 1.58
N LEU A 33 -1.56 -11.45 1.11
CA LEU A 33 -0.93 -12.54 0.37
C LEU A 33 -0.04 -13.41 1.30
N GLU A 34 -0.67 -14.10 2.27
CA GLU A 34 0.06 -14.87 3.31
C GLU A 34 0.99 -15.97 2.79
N ASN A 35 0.71 -16.51 1.61
CA ASN A 35 1.46 -17.61 1.00
C ASN A 35 2.41 -17.16 -0.13
N ASP A 36 2.51 -15.86 -0.42
CA ASP A 36 3.37 -15.35 -1.48
C ASP A 36 4.76 -15.00 -0.91
N PRO A 37 5.85 -15.57 -1.45
CA PRO A 37 7.20 -15.36 -0.91
C PRO A 37 7.79 -13.99 -1.22
N ILE A 38 7.15 -13.19 -2.08
CA ILE A 38 7.69 -11.93 -2.59
C ILE A 38 6.85 -10.73 -2.14
N TYR A 39 5.52 -10.87 -2.14
CA TYR A 39 4.59 -9.78 -1.88
C TYR A 39 3.71 -10.06 -0.67
N ASP A 40 3.42 -9.02 0.12
CA ASP A 40 2.61 -9.15 1.33
C ASP A 40 1.13 -8.78 1.07
N TYR A 41 0.88 -7.88 0.12
CA TYR A 41 -0.46 -7.34 -0.13
C TYR A 41 -0.74 -7.13 -1.63
N GLU A 42 -2.01 -7.19 -1.98
CA GLU A 42 -2.55 -6.68 -3.23
C GLU A 42 -3.37 -5.43 -2.93
N ILE A 43 -3.08 -4.33 -3.63
CA ILE A 43 -3.74 -3.04 -3.43
C ILE A 43 -4.31 -2.50 -4.72
N TYR A 44 -5.37 -1.72 -4.62
CA TYR A 44 -5.84 -0.83 -5.67
C TYR A 44 -5.34 0.59 -5.40
N ILE A 45 -4.73 1.23 -6.40
CA ILE A 45 -4.21 2.60 -6.30
C ILE A 45 -5.26 3.56 -6.84
N ASP A 46 -5.84 4.36 -5.94
CA ASP A 46 -6.82 5.38 -6.25
C ASP A 46 -6.18 6.53 -7.04
N GLY A 47 -6.94 7.07 -8.00
CA GLY A 47 -6.45 8.06 -8.97
C GLY A 47 -5.67 7.47 -10.17
N LEU A 48 -5.03 6.31 -10.04
CA LEU A 48 -4.38 5.62 -11.17
C LEU A 48 -5.23 4.49 -11.77
N GLY A 49 -6.19 3.96 -11.03
CA GLY A 49 -7.07 2.88 -11.49
C GLY A 49 -6.35 1.55 -11.71
N LYS A 50 -5.24 1.32 -11.00
CA LYS A 50 -4.38 0.13 -11.18
C LYS A 50 -4.36 -0.72 -9.92
N ILE A 51 -4.33 -2.04 -10.13
CA ILE A 51 -4.09 -3.03 -9.08
C ILE A 51 -2.62 -3.41 -9.10
N LYS A 52 -2.00 -3.56 -7.92
CA LYS A 52 -0.59 -3.90 -7.78
C LYS A 52 -0.33 -4.75 -6.55
N LYS A 53 0.62 -5.68 -6.66
CA LYS A 53 1.18 -6.42 -5.52
C LYS A 53 2.36 -5.65 -4.93
N VAL A 54 2.39 -5.51 -3.61
CA VAL A 54 3.34 -4.66 -2.90
C VAL A 54 3.84 -5.34 -1.63
N LYS A 55 4.98 -4.88 -1.12
CA LYS A 55 5.51 -5.28 0.18
C LYS A 55 4.94 -4.41 1.29
N GLU A 56 4.91 -4.92 2.51
CA GLU A 56 4.44 -4.19 3.71
C GLU A 56 5.18 -2.86 3.90
N GLN A 57 6.48 -2.83 3.59
CA GLN A 57 7.35 -1.65 3.71
C GLN A 57 6.95 -0.48 2.80
N GLN A 58 6.17 -0.75 1.73
CA GLN A 58 5.69 0.25 0.78
C GLN A 58 4.34 0.85 1.20
N LEU A 59 3.75 0.37 2.30
CA LEU A 59 2.43 0.77 2.79
C LEU A 59 2.54 1.54 4.10
N PHE A 60 1.77 2.62 4.20
CA PHE A 60 1.73 3.49 5.36
C PHE A 60 0.28 3.71 5.79
N SER A 61 0.03 3.71 7.10
CA SER A 61 -1.31 3.95 7.66
C SER A 61 -1.79 5.35 7.29
N MET A 62 -3.03 5.46 6.82
CA MET A 62 -3.70 6.74 6.70
C MET A 62 -4.18 7.21 8.08
N PRO A 63 -4.12 8.51 8.38
CA PRO A 63 -4.76 9.04 9.58
C PRO A 63 -6.27 8.81 9.47
N GLN A 64 -6.85 8.12 10.45
CA GLN A 64 -8.30 8.00 10.53
C GLN A 64 -8.88 9.36 10.99
N PRO A 65 -9.94 9.87 10.34
CA PRO A 65 -10.66 11.02 10.86
C PRO A 65 -11.17 10.69 12.26
N THR A 66 -10.82 11.55 13.23
CA THR A 66 -11.14 11.41 14.65
C THR A 66 -12.59 11.74 14.94
#